data_AF-A0A941SXL9-F1
#
_entry.id   AF-A0A941SXL9-F1
#
_cell.length_a   1.000
_cell.length_b   1.000
_cell.length_c   1.000
_cell.angle_alpha   90.00
_cell.angle_beta   90.00
_cell.angle_gamma   90.00
#
_symmetry.space_group_name_H-M   'P 1'
#
loop_
_entity.id
_entity.type
_entity.pdbx_description
1 polymer ?
#
loop_
_entity_poly.entity_id
_entity_poly.type
_entity_poly.pdbx_seq_one_letter_code
_entity_poly.pdbx_strand_id
1 'polypeptide(L)'
;MHRALLLAMALAVPCLAQAAGFDAPGLARFDTGYARCEARFAHMKGARDEAYLAIYRVKPDAAARARLAELRRGAAYRKERNAAQADAAKPAASAPASPLEHQCQALWTQVQRARSAVK
;
A
#
# COMPACT_ATOMS: atom_id res chain seq x y z
N MET A 1 51.98 -25.15 17.58
CA MET A 1 51.42 -25.41 16.23
C MET A 1 49.93 -25.70 16.38
N HIS A 2 49.07 -24.76 16.02
CA HIS A 2 47.62 -24.96 16.05
C HIS A 2 47.06 -24.58 14.68
N ARG A 3 47.05 -25.58 13.80
CA ARG A 3 46.18 -25.65 12.63
C ARG A 3 44.80 -26.05 13.14
N ALA A 4 43.82 -25.15 13.07
CA ALA A 4 42.41 -25.55 13.02
C ALA A 4 41.58 -24.42 12.40
N LEU A 5 41.41 -24.57 11.08
CA LEU A 5 40.18 -24.32 10.33
C LEU A 5 39.44 -22.99 10.55
N LEU A 6 39.77 -22.06 9.66
CA LEU A 6 38.78 -21.26 8.95
C LEU A 6 37.72 -22.18 8.32
N LEU A 7 36.44 -21.92 8.55
CA LEU A 7 35.50 -21.55 7.49
C LEU A 7 34.15 -21.20 8.12
N ALA A 8 33.84 -19.90 8.10
CA ALA A 8 32.51 -19.39 8.37
C ALA A 8 31.53 -20.00 7.35
N MET A 9 30.67 -20.91 7.80
CA MET A 9 29.52 -21.31 7.01
C MET A 9 28.54 -20.13 7.03
N ALA A 10 28.57 -19.39 5.92
CA ALA A 10 27.63 -18.32 5.62
C ALA A 10 26.21 -18.81 5.88
N LEU A 11 25.50 -18.06 6.72
CA LEU A 11 24.05 -18.08 6.83
C LEU A 11 23.48 -17.77 5.45
N ALA A 12 23.29 -18.81 4.64
CA ALA A 12 22.37 -18.79 3.51
C ALA A 12 20.96 -18.74 4.12
N VAL A 13 20.58 -17.55 4.62
CA VAL A 13 19.17 -17.20 4.78
C VAL A 13 18.62 -17.30 3.37
N PRO A 14 17.71 -18.25 3.05
CA PRO A 14 16.98 -18.13 1.83
C PRO A 14 16.26 -16.79 1.95
N CYS A 15 16.67 -15.86 1.09
CA CYS A 15 15.88 -14.69 0.79
C CYS A 15 14.62 -15.27 0.15
N LEU A 16 13.70 -15.73 0.98
CA LEU A 16 12.30 -15.82 0.67
C LEU A 16 11.99 -14.38 0.31
N ALA A 17 12.11 -14.06 -0.98
CA ALA A 17 11.31 -13.07 -1.61
C ALA A 17 9.89 -13.44 -1.22
N GLN A 18 9.47 -12.95 -0.06
CA GLN A 18 8.07 -12.76 0.24
C GLN A 18 7.65 -11.89 -0.92
N ALA A 19 7.00 -12.50 -1.91
CA ALA A 19 6.00 -11.81 -2.68
C ALA A 19 5.06 -11.24 -1.61
N ALA A 20 5.41 -10.06 -1.11
CA ALA A 20 4.72 -9.40 -0.01
C ALA A 20 3.39 -8.99 -0.62
N GLY A 21 2.47 -9.96 -0.64
CA GLY A 21 1.10 -9.73 -1.02
C GLY A 21 0.58 -8.63 -0.13
N PHE A 22 -0.27 -7.78 -0.69
CA PHE A 22 -0.92 -6.76 0.09
C PHE A 22 -1.63 -7.35 1.31
N ASP A 23 -1.51 -6.66 2.44
CA ASP A 23 -1.98 -7.10 3.76
C ASP A 23 -3.06 -6.14 4.31
N ALA A 24 -3.73 -6.57 5.38
CA ALA A 24 -4.81 -5.80 5.98
C ALA A 24 -4.34 -4.45 6.58
N PRO A 25 -3.20 -4.38 7.31
CA PRO A 25 -2.72 -3.10 7.83
C PRO A 25 -2.27 -2.12 6.73
N GLY A 26 -1.53 -2.57 5.73
CA GLY A 26 -1.10 -1.75 4.60
C GLY A 26 -2.29 -1.21 3.81
N LEU A 27 -3.29 -2.04 3.55
CA LEU A 27 -4.54 -1.63 2.90
C LEU A 27 -5.29 -0.58 3.73
N ALA A 28 -5.35 -0.71 5.06
CA ALA A 28 -6.02 0.26 5.92
C ALA A 28 -5.36 1.64 5.91
N ARG A 29 -4.03 1.69 5.98
CA ARG A 29 -3.25 2.94 5.87
C ARG A 29 -3.42 3.58 4.51
N PHE A 30 -3.36 2.77 3.45
CA PHE A 30 -3.58 3.25 2.10
C PHE A 30 -4.99 3.81 1.92
N ASP A 31 -6.03 3.08 2.34
CA ASP A 31 -7.42 3.52 2.22
C ASP A 31 -7.65 4.86 2.94
N THR A 32 -7.08 5.02 4.14
CA THR A 32 -7.17 6.26 4.91
C THR A 32 -6.44 7.41 4.21
N GLY A 33 -5.26 7.15 3.65
CA GLY A 33 -4.50 8.12 2.89
C GLY A 33 -5.20 8.55 1.59
N TYR A 34 -5.72 7.58 0.84
CA TYR A 34 -6.38 7.79 -0.45
C TYR A 34 -7.71 8.55 -0.30
N ALA A 35 -8.42 8.39 0.81
CA ALA A 35 -9.63 9.15 1.10
C ALA A 35 -9.38 10.68 1.07
N ARG A 36 -8.17 11.14 1.43
CA ARG A 36 -7.79 12.56 1.32
C ARG A 36 -7.68 12.99 -0.15
N CYS A 37 -7.17 12.12 -1.02
CA CYS A 37 -7.14 12.37 -2.45
C CYS A 37 -8.55 12.39 -3.06
N GLU A 38 -9.44 11.46 -2.67
CA GLU A 38 -10.85 11.44 -3.13
C GLU A 38 -11.64 12.68 -2.67
N ALA A 39 -11.33 13.21 -1.48
CA ALA A 39 -11.93 14.44 -0.98
C ALA A 39 -11.50 15.68 -1.78
N ARG A 40 -10.29 15.67 -2.34
CA ARG A 40 -9.72 16.80 -3.10
C ARG A 40 -9.97 16.72 -4.60
N PHE A 41 -9.92 15.53 -5.18
CA PHE A 41 -9.95 15.32 -6.62
C PHE A 41 -11.08 14.36 -7.03
N ALA A 42 -12.12 14.92 -7.66
CA ALA A 42 -13.31 14.16 -8.04
C ALA A 42 -13.01 12.99 -9.00
N HIS A 43 -12.04 13.15 -9.91
CA HIS A 43 -11.67 12.13 -10.88
C HIS A 43 -11.03 10.87 -10.24
N MET A 44 -10.54 10.97 -9.00
CA MET A 44 -9.94 9.84 -8.27
C MET A 44 -10.97 9.00 -7.51
N LYS A 45 -12.23 9.47 -7.42
CA LYS A 45 -13.28 8.78 -6.67
C LYS A 45 -13.54 7.38 -7.25
N GLY A 46 -13.57 6.38 -6.37
CA GLY A 46 -13.84 5.00 -6.74
C GLY A 46 -12.66 4.27 -7.38
N ALA A 47 -11.51 4.92 -7.55
CA ALA A 47 -10.30 4.30 -8.11
C ALA A 47 -9.33 3.76 -7.04
N ARG A 48 -9.76 3.69 -5.77
CA ARG A 48 -8.92 3.30 -4.64
C ARG A 48 -8.34 1.89 -4.77
N ASP A 49 -9.18 0.91 -5.03
CA ASP A 49 -8.76 -0.50 -5.17
C ASP A 49 -7.79 -0.64 -6.33
N GLU A 50 -8.09 0.03 -7.44
CA GLU A 50 -7.23 0.04 -8.61
C GLU A 50 -5.88 0.72 -8.33
N ALA A 51 -5.88 1.84 -7.61
CA ALA A 51 -4.66 2.53 -7.21
C ALA A 51 -3.80 1.67 -6.29
N TYR A 52 -4.43 0.98 -5.34
CA TYR A 52 -3.71 0.08 -4.46
C TYR A 52 -3.10 -1.09 -5.23
N LEU A 53 -3.88 -1.77 -6.07
CA LEU A 53 -3.40 -2.88 -6.89
C LEU A 53 -2.31 -2.45 -7.88
N ALA A 54 -2.38 -1.24 -8.43
CA ALA A 54 -1.35 -0.68 -9.30
C ALA A 54 0.02 -0.56 -8.62
N ILE A 55 0.07 -0.23 -7.32
CA ILE A 55 1.33 -0.18 -6.54
C ILE A 55 2.00 -1.57 -6.53
N TYR A 56 1.20 -2.62 -6.41
CA TYR A 56 1.68 -4.01 -6.41
C TYR A 56 1.79 -4.59 -7.82
N ARG A 57 1.53 -3.80 -8.87
CA ARG A 57 1.49 -4.24 -10.28
C ARG A 57 0.52 -5.42 -10.50
N VAL A 58 -0.58 -5.46 -9.74
CA VAL A 58 -1.62 -6.48 -9.84
C VAL A 58 -2.75 -5.98 -10.72
N LYS A 59 -3.28 -6.84 -11.60
CA LYS A 59 -4.44 -6.52 -12.44
C LYS A 59 -5.68 -6.32 -11.56
N PRO A 60 -6.48 -5.27 -11.77
CA PRO A 60 -7.71 -5.03 -11.00
C PRO A 60 -8.86 -5.92 -11.49
N ASP A 61 -8.71 -7.24 -11.49
CA ASP A 61 -9.80 -8.16 -11.80
C ASP A 61 -10.72 -8.39 -10.59
N ALA A 62 -11.76 -9.21 -10.78
CA ALA A 62 -12.73 -9.50 -9.74
C ALA A 62 -12.09 -10.25 -8.55
N ALA A 63 -11.12 -11.13 -8.80
CA ALA A 63 -10.46 -11.92 -7.76
C ALA A 63 -9.57 -11.04 -6.87
N ALA A 64 -8.79 -10.15 -7.48
CA ALA A 64 -7.95 -9.19 -6.76
C ALA A 64 -8.80 -8.25 -5.90
N ARG A 65 -9.91 -7.72 -6.44
CA ARG A 65 -10.85 -6.88 -5.68
C ARG A 65 -11.54 -7.64 -4.55
N ALA A 66 -11.94 -8.89 -4.79
CA ALA A 66 -12.51 -9.74 -3.75
C ALA A 66 -11.52 -9.97 -2.60
N ARG A 67 -10.23 -10.19 -2.91
CA ARG A 67 -9.19 -10.32 -1.89
C ARG A 67 -9.03 -9.04 -1.06
N LEU A 68 -9.10 -7.86 -1.66
CA LEU A 68 -9.12 -6.60 -0.91
C LEU A 68 -10.34 -6.50 0.00
N ALA A 69 -11.52 -6.87 -0.50
CA ALA A 69 -12.75 -6.87 0.29
C ALA A 69 -12.68 -7.85 1.49
N GLU A 70 -12.07 -9.03 1.31
CA GLU A 70 -11.78 -9.95 2.41
C GLU A 70 -10.86 -9.32 3.47
N LEU A 71 -9.77 -8.69 3.05
CA LEU A 71 -8.85 -8.02 3.99
C LEU A 71 -9.56 -6.92 4.79
N ARG A 72 -10.45 -6.15 4.16
CA ARG A 72 -11.25 -5.10 4.82
C ARG A 72 -12.21 -5.64 5.89
N ARG A 73 -12.65 -6.89 5.76
CA ARG A 73 -13.50 -7.57 6.77
C ARG A 73 -12.69 -8.06 7.97
N GLY A 74 -11.36 -8.09 7.89
CA GLY A 74 -10.50 -8.55 8.98
C GLY A 74 -10.46 -7.60 10.18
N ALA A 75 -10.25 -8.16 11.38
CA ALA A 75 -10.02 -7.37 12.60
C ALA A 75 -8.73 -6.53 12.52
N ALA A 76 -7.69 -7.07 11.87
CA ALA A 76 -6.43 -6.36 11.64
C ALA A 76 -6.64 -5.07 10.83
N TYR A 77 -7.45 -5.12 9.77
CA TYR A 77 -7.79 -3.94 8.98
C TYR A 77 -8.52 -2.91 9.83
N ARG A 78 -9.58 -3.31 10.56
CA ARG A 78 -10.35 -2.37 11.39
C ARG A 78 -9.49 -1.70 12.46
N LYS A 79 -8.64 -2.47 13.14
CA LYS A 79 -7.71 -1.95 14.14
C LYS A 79 -6.81 -0.87 13.53
N GLU A 80 -6.17 -1.17 12.41
CA GLU A 80 -5.27 -0.23 11.75
C GLU A 80 -6.00 0.97 11.17
N ARG A 81 -7.18 0.78 10.58
CA ARG A 81 -8.02 1.87 10.05
C ARG A 81 -8.41 2.83 11.17
N ASN A 82 -8.72 2.32 12.36
CA ASN A 82 -9.05 3.16 13.51
C ASN A 82 -7.82 3.91 14.03
N ALA A 83 -6.66 3.24 14.10
CA ALA A 83 -5.40 3.88 14.47
C ALA A 83 -5.01 5.00 13.48
N ALA A 84 -5.07 4.74 12.18
CA ALA A 84 -4.75 5.72 11.14
C ALA A 84 -5.72 6.92 11.15
N GLN A 85 -7.00 6.70 11.44
CA GLN A 85 -7.97 7.80 11.62
C GLN A 85 -7.68 8.60 12.88
N ALA A 86 -7.34 7.95 13.99
CA ALA A 86 -6.96 8.64 15.23
C ALA A 86 -5.70 9.49 15.04
N ASP A 87 -4.71 8.99 14.28
CA ASP A 87 -3.51 9.76 13.93
C ASP A 87 -3.82 10.92 12.98
N ALA A 88 -4.75 10.74 12.03
CA ALA A 88 -5.19 11.82 11.15
C ALA A 88 -6.02 12.90 11.87
N ALA A 89 -6.67 12.55 12.98
CA ALA A 89 -7.44 13.47 13.82
C ALA A 89 -6.56 14.28 14.80
N LYS A 90 -5.32 13.86 15.03
CA LYS A 90 -4.36 14.67 15.78
C LYS A 90 -4.09 15.95 14.98
N PRO A 91 -3.99 17.14 15.61
CA PRO A 91 -3.67 18.37 14.92
C PRO A 91 -2.34 18.20 14.17
N ALA A 92 -2.42 18.01 12.86
CA ALA A 92 -1.25 17.98 12.01
C ALA A 92 -0.70 19.41 12.00
N ALA A 93 0.53 19.59 12.49
CA ALA A 93 1.29 20.81 12.22
C ALA A 93 1.25 21.04 10.71
N SER A 94 0.68 22.18 10.31
CA SER A 94 0.26 22.54 8.95
C SER A 94 1.24 22.05 7.87
N ALA A 95 1.06 20.82 7.41
CA ALA A 95 1.80 20.33 6.26
C ALA A 95 1.28 21.14 5.06
N PRO A 96 2.14 21.81 4.28
CA PRO A 96 1.69 22.58 3.14
C PRO A 96 0.84 21.70 2.22
N ALA A 97 -0.16 22.29 1.56
CA ALA A 97 -1.06 21.54 0.67
C ALA A 97 -0.32 20.93 -0.54
N SER A 98 0.84 21.49 -0.92
CA SER A 98 1.62 21.07 -2.09
C SER A 98 2.14 19.62 -2.04
N PRO A 99 2.71 19.09 -0.94
CA PRO A 99 3.11 17.70 -0.88
C PRO A 99 1.93 16.71 -1.03
N LEU A 100 0.72 17.04 -0.56
CA LEU A 100 -0.43 16.14 -0.73
C LEU A 100 -0.88 16.07 -2.19
N GLU A 101 -0.93 17.21 -2.87
CA GLU A 101 -1.31 17.27 -4.28
C GLU A 101 -0.36 16.46 -5.16
N HIS A 102 0.95 16.61 -4.98
CA HIS A 102 1.94 15.82 -5.72
C HIS A 102 1.80 14.31 -5.44
N GLN A 103 1.53 13.91 -4.19
CA GLN A 103 1.28 12.51 -3.83
C GLN A 103 0.02 11.96 -4.54
N CYS A 104 -1.08 12.71 -4.54
CA CYS A 104 -2.32 12.29 -5.20
C CYS A 104 -2.14 12.19 -6.72
N GLN A 105 -1.45 13.14 -7.35
CA GLN A 105 -1.15 13.10 -8.79
C GLN A 105 -0.22 11.93 -9.16
N ALA A 106 0.78 11.64 -8.32
CA ALA A 106 1.65 10.48 -8.53
C ALA A 106 0.85 9.16 -8.46
N LEU A 107 -0.04 9.01 -7.46
CA LEU A 107 -0.93 7.86 -7.36
C LEU A 107 -1.86 7.75 -8.56
N TRP A 108 -2.44 8.87 -9.01
CA TRP A 108 -3.30 8.88 -10.18
C TRP A 108 -2.55 8.47 -11.46
N THR A 109 -1.30 8.90 -11.60
CA THR A 109 -0.45 8.49 -12.72
C THR A 109 -0.24 6.97 -12.73
N GLN A 110 -0.07 6.33 -11.57
CA GLN A 110 0.03 4.87 -11.48
C GLN A 110 -1.25 4.18 -11.93
N VAL A 111 -2.42 4.70 -11.53
CA VAL A 111 -3.73 4.21 -12.01
C VAL A 111 -3.82 4.31 -13.54
N GLN A 112 -3.48 5.46 -14.11
CA GLN A 112 -3.55 5.66 -15.56
C GLN A 112 -2.62 4.71 -16.33
N ARG A 113 -1.41 4.48 -15.80
CA ARG A 113 -0.47 3.50 -16.38
C ARG A 113 -1.02 2.08 -16.31
N ALA A 114 -1.57 1.68 -15.16
CA ALA A 114 -2.16 0.36 -14.99
C ALA A 114 -3.34 0.13 -15.94
N ARG A 115 -4.20 1.13 -16.14
CA ARG A 115 -5.31 1.08 -17.12
C ARG A 115 -4.81 0.92 -18.54
N SER A 116 -3.76 1.66 -18.90
CA SER A 116 -3.20 1.64 -20.25
C SER A 116 -2.50 0.32 -20.57
N ALA A 117 -1.94 -0.37 -19.56
CA ALA A 117 -1.29 -1.67 -19.72
C ALA A 117 -2.26 -2.86 -19.82
N VAL A 118 -3.56 -2.65 -19.59
CA VAL A 118 -4.60 -3.69 -19.66
C VAL A 118 -5.40 -3.63 -20.97
N LYS A 119 -5.22 -2.57 -21.78
CA LYS A 119 -5.73 -2.48 -23.16
C LYS A 119 -4.90 -3.35 -24.10
#